data_AF-A0AAJ1GRG0-F1
#
_entry.id   AF-A0AAJ1GRG0-F1
#
_cell.length_a   1.000
_cell.length_b   1.000
_cell.length_c   1.000
_cell.angle_alpha   90.00
_cell.angle_beta   90.00
_cell.angle_gamma   90.00
#
_symmetry.space_group_name_H-M   'P 1'
#
loop_
_entity.id
_entity.type
_entity.pdbx_description
1 polymer ?
#
loop_
_entity_poly.entity_id
_entity_poly.type
_entity_poly.pdbx_seq_one_letter_code
_entity_poly.pdbx_strand_id
1 'polypeptide(L)'
;MGAVDERELSLYRFYKMYGETHPLLKEGYLSRVSYYKIMYTALCKVKGNPDVSNLLSIYRNMFELKTEDVDYIHNQVYSDLNNSLNSILSRMVKRKKIFNQWNIFHLDYCYLVTAEILFVYTILGERFEECDLVNDIFTRLKIGQKEIYGFSNFIYDVLKGNYKLAKNFLADKCYVDLVYFYNGYAFGHEKIKIPKLAIVATMSSGKSTLLNALVEGALFPSENKACTSKLFEFIVNPIYTNRMAFTEGEKNEIRCNVVPSDMKKWNENPSISHIEIEGAIGRYSCFNKKISLVDTPGPNNAFEGLHERVTTEFLKDGDYTHIVYVLNTANLGINDDQNLLREVLKYNQDKPIIFILNKMDMLDVEAGESIEKTYYNAKEYLIENKVKDPKVIPISAYAAKLFKEALNGKEFTRKEARDFRAYFELYTDEKYSLHFLNSITAEELLSVYREVTGKTCVNGSVYSSKEILQALVHTGVPALENYFSNLEFTE
;
A
#
# COMPACT_ATOMS: atom_id res chain seq x y z
N MET A 1 1.14 21.71 18.67
CA MET A 1 0.38 20.85 17.74
C MET A 1 -0.70 21.71 17.09
N GLY A 2 -0.59 21.99 15.79
CA GLY A 2 -1.72 22.54 15.05
C GLY A 2 -2.91 21.58 15.13
N ALA A 3 -4.13 22.10 15.20
CA ALA A 3 -5.32 21.27 15.22
C ALA A 3 -5.39 20.47 13.90
N VAL A 4 -5.09 19.18 13.97
CA VAL A 4 -5.46 18.23 12.92
C VAL A 4 -6.99 18.24 12.83
N ASP A 5 -7.54 18.25 11.63
CA ASP A 5 -8.99 18.13 11.44
C ASP A 5 -9.48 16.87 12.18
N GLU A 6 -10.30 17.05 13.21
CA GLU A 6 -10.77 15.96 14.09
C GLU A 6 -11.50 14.87 13.28
N ARG A 7 -12.17 15.25 12.18
CA ARG A 7 -12.84 14.30 11.30
C ARG A 7 -11.84 13.47 10.52
N GLU A 8 -10.85 14.09 9.88
CA GLU A 8 -9.77 13.39 9.15
C GLU A 8 -8.96 12.48 10.07
N LEU A 9 -8.62 12.94 11.28
CA LEU A 9 -7.94 12.11 12.28
C LEU A 9 -8.80 10.89 12.66
N SER A 10 -10.11 11.08 12.84
CA SER A 10 -11.02 10.01 13.19
C SER A 10 -11.19 9.00 12.05
N LEU A 11 -11.28 9.45 10.80
CA LEU A 11 -11.31 8.59 9.62
C LEU A 11 -10.01 7.82 9.44
N TYR A 12 -8.86 8.49 9.58
CA TYR A 12 -7.55 7.86 9.51
C TYR A 12 -7.38 6.77 10.55
N ARG A 13 -7.82 7.03 11.79
CA ARG A 13 -7.83 6.03 12.88
C ARG A 13 -8.72 4.85 12.58
N PHE A 14 -9.88 5.13 12.02
CA PHE A 14 -10.81 4.09 11.63
C PHE A 14 -10.28 3.23 10.49
N TYR A 15 -9.68 3.81 9.44
CA TYR A 15 -9.12 3.01 8.35
C TYR A 15 -7.96 2.14 8.78
N LYS A 16 -7.08 2.65 9.66
CA LYS A 16 -5.95 1.90 10.23
C LYS A 16 -6.36 0.85 11.26
N MET A 17 -7.60 0.88 11.76
CA MET A 17 -8.16 -0.23 12.53
C MET A 17 -8.27 -1.49 11.67
N TYR A 18 -8.57 -1.35 10.38
CA TYR A 18 -8.76 -2.48 9.47
C TYR A 18 -7.42 -3.06 9.00
N GLY A 19 -7.29 -4.37 9.12
CA GLY A 19 -6.09 -5.11 8.79
C GLY A 19 -6.23 -6.59 9.17
N GLU A 20 -5.10 -7.29 9.22
CA GLU A 20 -5.02 -8.75 9.42
C GLU A 20 -5.58 -9.27 10.75
N THR A 21 -5.97 -8.38 11.67
CA THR A 21 -6.48 -8.73 13.01
C THR A 21 -8.00 -8.70 13.13
N HIS A 22 -8.72 -8.35 12.06
CA HIS A 22 -10.17 -8.26 12.08
C HIS A 22 -10.83 -9.59 12.52
N PRO A 23 -11.78 -9.61 13.48
CA PRO A 23 -12.31 -10.84 14.07
C PRO A 23 -12.90 -11.83 13.05
N LEU A 24 -13.50 -11.33 11.97
CA LEU A 24 -14.08 -12.16 10.91
C LEU A 24 -13.06 -12.80 9.95
N LEU A 25 -11.78 -12.44 9.99
CA LEU A 25 -10.76 -13.10 9.15
C LEU A 25 -10.53 -14.57 9.53
N LYS A 26 -10.85 -14.93 10.78
CA LYS A 26 -10.79 -16.32 11.27
C LYS A 26 -12.03 -17.14 10.90
N GLU A 27 -13.02 -16.51 10.26
CA GLU A 27 -14.30 -17.12 9.96
C GLU A 27 -14.40 -17.55 8.48
N GLY A 28 -15.31 -18.49 8.20
CA GLY A 28 -15.53 -19.00 6.85
C GLY A 28 -15.98 -17.89 5.87
N TYR A 29 -15.67 -18.09 4.59
CA TYR A 29 -15.98 -17.14 3.50
C TYR A 29 -17.41 -16.58 3.54
N LEU A 30 -18.42 -17.43 3.77
CA LEU A 30 -19.82 -17.00 3.83
C LEU A 30 -20.13 -16.03 4.98
N SER A 31 -19.42 -16.12 6.12
CA SER A 31 -19.56 -15.16 7.22
C SER A 31 -19.00 -13.81 6.82
N ARG A 32 -17.85 -13.78 6.14
CA ARG A 32 -17.24 -12.56 5.59
C ARG A 32 -18.13 -11.88 4.54
N VAL A 33 -18.69 -12.65 3.61
CA VAL A 33 -19.68 -12.16 2.63
C VAL A 33 -20.94 -11.61 3.31
N SER A 34 -21.43 -12.31 4.34
CA SER A 34 -22.62 -11.88 5.11
C SER A 34 -22.38 -10.53 5.80
N TYR A 35 -21.20 -10.36 6.40
CA TYR A 35 -20.80 -9.10 7.04
C TYR A 35 -20.72 -7.95 6.03
N TYR A 36 -20.02 -8.17 4.92
CA TYR A 36 -19.92 -7.19 3.83
C TYR A 36 -21.30 -6.79 3.31
N LYS A 37 -22.19 -7.76 3.14
CA LYS A 37 -23.57 -7.52 2.69
C LYS A 37 -24.34 -6.61 3.66
N ILE A 38 -24.24 -6.86 4.97
CA ILE A 38 -24.86 -6.00 6.00
C ILE A 38 -24.29 -4.58 5.91
N MET A 39 -22.97 -4.44 5.88
CA MET A 39 -22.31 -3.13 5.79
C MET A 39 -22.71 -2.37 4.51
N TYR A 40 -22.65 -3.04 3.35
CA TYR A 40 -23.04 -2.47 2.06
C TYR A 40 -24.49 -1.97 2.07
N THR A 41 -25.40 -2.77 2.63
CA THR A 41 -26.80 -2.38 2.77
C THR A 41 -26.97 -1.19 3.72
N ALA A 42 -26.41 -1.28 4.92
CA ALA A 42 -26.54 -0.23 5.93
C ALA A 42 -26.03 1.12 5.43
N LEU A 43 -24.99 1.11 4.58
CA LEU A 43 -24.35 2.32 4.07
C LEU A 43 -24.89 2.78 2.70
N CYS A 44 -25.95 2.16 2.17
CA CYS A 44 -26.39 2.46 0.80
C CYS A 44 -26.85 3.91 0.60
N LYS A 45 -27.51 4.52 1.60
CA LYS A 45 -27.96 5.93 1.55
C LYS A 45 -26.79 6.92 1.53
N VAL A 46 -25.66 6.53 2.10
CA VAL A 46 -24.44 7.36 2.22
C VAL A 46 -23.32 6.90 1.28
N LYS A 47 -23.59 5.95 0.38
CA LYS A 47 -22.61 5.36 -0.55
C LYS A 47 -21.96 6.40 -1.48
N GLY A 48 -22.66 7.49 -1.77
CA GLY A 48 -22.13 8.61 -2.56
C GLY A 48 -20.95 9.33 -1.89
N ASN A 49 -20.73 9.11 -0.59
CA ASN A 49 -19.58 9.64 0.11
C ASN A 49 -18.30 8.84 -0.26
N PRO A 50 -17.21 9.49 -0.69
CA PRO A 50 -15.95 8.83 -1.00
C PRO A 50 -15.39 7.97 0.15
N ASP A 51 -15.57 8.41 1.39
CA ASP A 51 -15.10 7.70 2.58
C ASP A 51 -15.80 6.34 2.73
N VAL A 52 -17.10 6.30 2.46
CA VAL A 52 -17.91 5.07 2.48
C VAL A 52 -17.50 4.13 1.36
N SER A 53 -17.27 4.66 0.16
CA SER A 53 -16.79 3.87 -0.97
C SER A 53 -15.44 3.24 -0.67
N ASN A 54 -14.53 3.98 -0.03
CA ASN A 54 -13.24 3.47 0.41
C ASN A 54 -13.34 2.43 1.53
N LEU A 55 -14.23 2.64 2.50
CA LEU A 55 -14.47 1.66 3.54
C LEU A 55 -14.96 0.32 2.96
N LEU A 56 -15.90 0.37 2.01
CA LEU A 56 -16.43 -0.84 1.37
C LEU A 56 -15.36 -1.55 0.53
N SER A 57 -14.44 -0.84 -0.11
CA SER A 57 -13.33 -1.49 -0.82
C SER A 57 -12.32 -2.12 0.14
N ILE A 58 -12.04 -1.49 1.29
CA ILE A 58 -11.24 -2.08 2.37
C ILE A 58 -11.85 -3.41 2.83
N TYR A 59 -13.15 -3.46 3.12
CA TYR A 59 -13.81 -4.72 3.48
C TYR A 59 -13.70 -5.78 2.39
N ARG A 60 -13.93 -5.38 1.13
CA ARG A 60 -13.83 -6.29 -0.02
C ARG A 60 -12.45 -6.94 -0.08
N ASN A 61 -11.40 -6.13 0.03
CA ASN A 61 -10.01 -6.59 -0.09
C ASN A 61 -9.58 -7.40 1.12
N MET A 62 -9.82 -6.88 2.33
CA MET A 62 -9.51 -7.56 3.60
C MET A 62 -10.19 -8.93 3.69
N PHE A 63 -11.45 -9.04 3.24
CA PHE A 63 -12.18 -10.31 3.24
C PHE A 63 -11.96 -11.17 1.99
N GLU A 64 -11.14 -10.73 1.04
CA GLU A 64 -10.83 -11.44 -0.21
C GLU A 64 -12.11 -11.87 -0.96
N LEU A 65 -13.09 -10.96 -1.03
CA LEU A 65 -14.38 -11.27 -1.64
C LEU A 65 -14.24 -11.41 -3.16
N LYS A 66 -14.83 -12.47 -3.70
CA LYS A 66 -14.91 -12.70 -5.14
C LYS A 66 -15.72 -11.61 -5.81
N THR A 67 -15.32 -11.24 -7.03
CA THR A 67 -16.00 -10.21 -7.81
C THR A 67 -17.45 -10.58 -8.08
N GLU A 68 -17.75 -11.85 -8.42
CA GLU A 68 -19.14 -12.28 -8.68
C GLU A 68 -20.06 -12.07 -7.47
N ASP A 69 -19.57 -12.35 -6.26
CA ASP A 69 -20.35 -12.20 -5.02
C ASP A 69 -20.59 -10.72 -4.69
N VAL A 70 -19.58 -9.87 -4.89
CA VAL A 70 -19.71 -8.42 -4.70
C VAL A 70 -20.69 -7.84 -5.71
N ASP A 71 -20.57 -8.20 -6.99
CA ASP A 71 -21.46 -7.74 -8.06
C ASP A 71 -22.89 -8.22 -7.82
N TYR A 72 -23.07 -9.45 -7.36
CA TYR A 72 -24.37 -9.97 -6.96
C TYR A 72 -25.00 -9.11 -5.85
N ILE A 73 -24.23 -8.78 -4.79
CA ILE A 73 -24.71 -7.92 -3.70
C ILE A 73 -25.05 -6.52 -4.20
N HIS A 74 -24.24 -5.95 -5.10
CA HIS A 74 -24.45 -4.60 -5.61
C HIS A 74 -25.68 -4.50 -6.53
N ASN A 75 -26.01 -5.59 -7.24
CA ASN A 75 -27.14 -5.68 -8.16
C ASN A 75 -28.46 -6.13 -7.49
N GLN A 76 -28.44 -6.58 -6.24
CA GLN A 76 -29.66 -6.99 -5.54
C GLN A 76 -30.57 -5.79 -5.21
N VAL A 77 -31.86 -5.95 -5.52
CA VAL A 77 -32.90 -5.05 -5.01
C VAL A 77 -33.13 -5.34 -3.53
N TYR A 78 -33.41 -4.30 -2.74
CA TYR A 78 -33.59 -4.40 -1.29
C TYR A 78 -34.58 -5.49 -0.83
N SER A 79 -35.61 -5.77 -1.64
CA SER A 79 -36.58 -6.84 -1.38
C SER A 79 -35.96 -8.25 -1.35
N ASP A 80 -34.85 -8.49 -2.05
CA ASP A 80 -34.17 -9.80 -2.07
C ASP A 80 -33.24 -9.98 -0.86
N LEU A 81 -32.78 -8.86 -0.29
CA LEU A 81 -32.05 -8.85 0.96
C LEU A 81 -32.90 -9.45 2.09
N ASN A 82 -34.18 -9.05 2.15
CA ASN A 82 -35.18 -9.50 3.13
C ASN A 82 -35.30 -11.03 3.20
N ASN A 83 -35.27 -11.71 2.06
CA ASN A 83 -35.43 -13.17 2.01
C ASN A 83 -34.15 -13.93 2.45
N SER A 84 -32.98 -13.28 2.37
CA SER A 84 -31.69 -13.92 2.69
C SER A 84 -31.21 -13.75 4.15
N LEU A 85 -31.82 -12.83 4.92
CA LEU A 85 -31.34 -12.40 6.24
C LEU A 85 -31.31 -13.49 7.32
N ASN A 86 -32.26 -14.43 7.33
CA ASN A 86 -32.25 -15.53 8.31
C ASN A 86 -30.99 -16.42 8.19
N SER A 87 -30.50 -16.60 6.96
CA SER A 87 -29.25 -17.34 6.71
C SER A 87 -27.99 -16.53 7.04
N ILE A 88 -28.09 -15.20 7.07
CA ILE A 88 -27.01 -14.27 7.43
C ILE A 88 -26.88 -14.25 8.96
N LEU A 89 -27.99 -14.10 9.68
CA LEU A 89 -28.01 -14.03 11.15
C LEU A 89 -27.42 -15.28 11.82
N SER A 90 -27.75 -16.47 11.31
CA SER A 90 -27.19 -17.72 11.84
C SER A 90 -25.67 -17.84 11.66
N ARG A 91 -25.09 -17.10 10.71
CA ARG A 91 -23.64 -17.05 10.45
C ARG A 91 -22.91 -15.98 11.26
N MET A 92 -23.64 -15.00 11.79
CA MET A 92 -23.12 -13.84 12.54
C MET A 92 -23.08 -14.07 14.06
N VAL A 93 -23.96 -14.92 14.59
CA VAL A 93 -24.00 -15.27 16.03
C VAL A 93 -23.26 -16.59 16.25
N LYS A 94 -22.08 -16.56 16.89
CA LYS A 94 -21.29 -17.78 17.19
C LYS A 94 -20.98 -17.93 18.68
N ARG A 95 -21.38 -19.06 19.25
CA ARG A 95 -21.01 -19.42 20.63
C ARG A 95 -19.63 -20.07 20.62
N LYS A 96 -18.59 -19.42 21.17
CA LYS A 96 -17.26 -20.05 21.35
C LYS A 96 -16.91 -20.17 22.82
N LYS A 97 -16.63 -21.40 23.28
CA LYS A 97 -16.00 -21.60 24.58
C LYS A 97 -14.53 -21.22 24.47
N ILE A 98 -14.16 -20.03 24.93
CA ILE A 98 -12.75 -19.65 25.08
C ILE A 98 -12.33 -20.07 26.49
N PHE A 99 -11.46 -21.08 26.58
CA PHE A 99 -10.92 -21.56 27.85
C PHE A 99 -9.88 -20.56 28.37
N ASN A 100 -10.36 -19.51 29.03
CA ASN A 100 -9.58 -18.79 30.03
C ASN A 100 -10.48 -18.62 31.26
N GLN A 101 -10.18 -19.40 32.30
CA GLN A 101 -10.78 -19.28 33.64
C GLN A 101 -12.32 -19.33 33.70
N TRP A 102 -12.92 -20.42 33.20
CA TRP A 102 -14.32 -20.81 33.48
C TRP A 102 -15.46 -19.94 32.88
N ASN A 103 -15.16 -19.00 31.98
CA ASN A 103 -16.19 -18.20 31.31
C ASN A 103 -16.50 -18.70 29.89
N ILE A 104 -17.78 -18.92 29.58
CA ILE A 104 -18.26 -19.15 28.20
C ILE A 104 -18.51 -17.78 27.59
N PHE A 105 -17.81 -17.46 26.50
CA PHE A 105 -18.01 -16.19 25.78
C PHE A 105 -18.91 -16.40 24.55
N HIS A 106 -19.71 -15.39 24.23
CA HIS A 106 -20.45 -15.32 22.98
C HIS A 106 -19.73 -14.35 22.07
N LEU A 107 -19.27 -14.83 20.90
CA LEU A 107 -18.84 -13.94 19.82
C LEU A 107 -20.09 -13.60 19.02
N ASP A 108 -20.49 -12.34 19.12
CA ASP A 108 -21.65 -11.85 18.41
C ASP A 108 -21.20 -10.73 17.48
N TYR A 109 -20.91 -11.12 16.23
CA TYR A 109 -20.53 -10.19 15.19
C TYR A 109 -21.65 -9.20 14.84
N CYS A 110 -22.88 -9.44 15.32
CA CYS A 110 -23.95 -8.46 15.25
C CYS A 110 -23.61 -7.20 16.05
N TYR A 111 -22.95 -7.31 17.22
CA TYR A 111 -22.54 -6.15 17.99
C TYR A 111 -21.43 -5.36 17.31
N LEU A 112 -20.44 -6.06 16.73
CA LEU A 112 -19.36 -5.42 15.99
C LEU A 112 -19.89 -4.65 14.77
N VAL A 113 -20.69 -5.29 13.92
CA VAL A 113 -21.24 -4.64 12.72
C VAL A 113 -22.16 -3.48 13.09
N THR A 114 -22.93 -3.59 14.18
CA THR A 114 -23.74 -2.48 14.67
C THR A 114 -22.89 -1.31 15.13
N ALA A 115 -21.83 -1.54 15.91
CA ALA A 115 -20.94 -0.47 16.36
C ALA A 115 -20.24 0.21 15.17
N GLU A 116 -19.80 -0.56 14.16
CA GLU A 116 -19.18 0.01 12.96
C GLU A 116 -20.17 0.83 12.12
N ILE A 117 -21.42 0.38 11.96
CA ILE A 117 -22.47 1.16 11.30
C ILE A 117 -22.69 2.48 12.05
N LEU A 118 -22.93 2.42 13.36
CA LEU A 118 -23.14 3.61 14.20
C LEU A 118 -21.95 4.57 14.11
N PHE A 119 -20.73 4.03 14.10
CA PHE A 119 -19.51 4.81 14.01
C PHE A 119 -19.42 5.57 12.68
N VAL A 120 -19.66 4.88 11.56
CA VAL A 120 -19.62 5.51 10.23
C VAL A 120 -20.64 6.65 10.15
N TYR A 121 -21.89 6.41 10.54
CA TYR A 121 -22.91 7.45 10.57
C TYR A 121 -22.51 8.63 11.47
N THR A 122 -21.92 8.36 12.65
CA THR A 122 -21.44 9.39 13.58
C THR A 122 -20.35 10.26 12.96
N ILE A 123 -19.33 9.66 12.32
CA ILE A 123 -18.24 10.41 11.67
C ILE A 123 -18.73 11.24 10.49
N LEU A 124 -19.69 10.72 9.73
CA LEU A 124 -20.25 11.44 8.59
C LEU A 124 -21.18 12.58 9.03
N GLY A 125 -21.55 12.66 10.30
CA GLY A 125 -22.55 13.61 10.80
C GLY A 125 -23.98 13.26 10.36
N GLU A 126 -24.21 12.01 9.97
CA GLU A 126 -25.47 11.50 9.44
C GLU A 126 -26.29 10.84 10.56
N ARG A 127 -27.61 11.00 10.50
CA ARG A 127 -28.53 10.45 11.51
C ARG A 127 -29.00 9.06 11.09
N PHE A 128 -28.45 8.03 11.71
CA PHE A 128 -28.84 6.64 11.41
C PHE A 128 -30.32 6.39 11.69
N GLU A 129 -30.93 7.13 12.63
CA GLU A 129 -32.34 7.03 12.99
C GLU A 129 -33.27 7.41 11.83
N GLU A 130 -32.82 8.26 10.91
CA GLU A 130 -33.55 8.67 9.69
C GLU A 130 -33.39 7.63 8.55
N CYS A 131 -32.65 6.56 8.81
CA CYS A 131 -32.45 5.47 7.87
C CYS A 131 -33.28 4.24 8.29
N ASP A 132 -34.52 4.14 7.76
CA ASP A 132 -35.41 2.98 7.96
C ASP A 132 -34.70 1.64 7.74
N LEU A 133 -33.78 1.62 6.76
CA LEU A 133 -32.97 0.47 6.43
C LEU A 133 -32.04 0.03 7.57
N VAL A 134 -31.34 0.99 8.20
CA VAL A 134 -30.46 0.69 9.33
C VAL A 134 -31.28 0.23 10.53
N ASN A 135 -32.42 0.86 10.79
CA ASN A 135 -33.33 0.45 11.87
C ASN A 135 -33.90 -0.97 11.65
N ASP A 136 -34.26 -1.32 10.42
CA ASP A 136 -34.71 -2.68 10.07
C ASP A 136 -33.58 -3.71 10.25
N ILE A 137 -32.35 -3.37 9.83
CA ILE A 137 -31.16 -4.20 10.06
C ILE A 137 -30.96 -4.44 11.57
N PHE A 138 -30.98 -3.40 12.40
CA PHE A 138 -30.79 -3.53 13.85
C PHE A 138 -31.88 -4.38 14.50
N THR A 139 -33.14 -4.18 14.09
CA THR A 139 -34.28 -4.98 14.56
C THR A 139 -34.06 -6.46 14.25
N ARG A 140 -33.57 -6.79 13.05
CA ARG A 140 -33.31 -8.18 12.62
C ARG A 140 -32.09 -8.80 13.26
N LEU A 141 -31.04 -8.01 13.49
CA LEU A 141 -29.88 -8.39 14.29
C LEU A 141 -30.24 -8.57 15.78
N LYS A 142 -31.50 -8.32 16.17
CA LYS A 142 -32.00 -8.39 17.55
C LYS A 142 -31.27 -7.45 18.49
N ILE A 143 -30.87 -6.29 17.98
CA ILE A 143 -30.25 -5.22 18.76
C ILE A 143 -31.35 -4.34 19.33
N GLY A 144 -31.45 -4.29 20.66
CA GLY A 144 -32.41 -3.45 21.35
C GLY A 144 -31.95 -2.00 21.46
N GLN A 145 -32.88 -1.12 21.84
CA GLN A 145 -32.60 0.31 22.03
C GLN A 145 -31.54 0.58 23.11
N LYS A 146 -31.46 -0.26 24.15
CA LYS A 146 -30.45 -0.15 25.20
C LYS A 146 -29.05 -0.45 24.66
N GLU A 147 -28.91 -1.43 23.77
CA GLU A 147 -27.66 -1.77 23.10
C GLU A 147 -27.25 -0.65 22.16
N ILE A 148 -28.17 -0.15 21.32
CA ILE A 148 -27.91 0.98 20.41
C ILE A 148 -27.39 2.18 21.19
N TYR A 149 -28.11 2.60 22.24
CA TYR A 149 -27.70 3.72 23.09
C TYR A 149 -26.33 3.49 23.75
N GLY A 150 -26.10 2.28 24.26
CA GLY A 150 -24.81 1.91 24.85
C GLY A 150 -23.65 2.00 23.84
N PHE A 151 -23.84 1.48 22.63
CA PHE A 151 -22.83 1.54 21.57
C PHE A 151 -22.59 2.97 21.08
N SER A 152 -23.64 3.79 20.94
CA SER A 152 -23.50 5.21 20.60
C SER A 152 -22.67 5.97 21.65
N ASN A 153 -22.90 5.73 22.94
CA ASN A 153 -22.10 6.33 24.02
C ASN A 153 -20.65 5.84 24.00
N PHE A 154 -20.45 4.53 23.81
CA PHE A 154 -19.10 3.95 23.67
C PHE A 154 -18.33 4.58 22.50
N ILE A 155 -18.95 4.73 21.33
CA ILE A 155 -18.37 5.37 20.15
C ILE A 155 -18.03 6.83 20.44
N TYR A 156 -18.95 7.56 21.07
CA TYR A 156 -18.71 8.95 21.47
C TYR A 156 -17.51 9.07 22.41
N ASP A 157 -17.42 8.22 23.43
CA ASP A 157 -16.29 8.19 24.36
C ASP A 157 -14.98 7.88 23.65
N VAL A 158 -14.97 6.94 22.70
CA VAL A 158 -13.80 6.59 21.91
C VAL A 158 -13.35 7.77 21.03
N LEU A 159 -14.29 8.43 20.33
CA LEU A 159 -14.01 9.59 19.47
C LEU A 159 -13.49 10.79 20.28
N LYS A 160 -13.98 10.99 21.51
CA LYS A 160 -13.55 12.07 22.41
C LYS A 160 -12.30 11.73 23.24
N GLY A 161 -11.74 10.54 23.08
CA GLY A 161 -10.54 10.12 23.81
C GLY A 161 -10.80 9.74 25.27
N ASN A 162 -12.06 9.53 25.67
CA ASN A 162 -12.47 9.06 27.00
C ASN A 162 -12.22 7.54 27.15
N TYR A 163 -11.01 7.08 26.87
CA TYR A 163 -10.68 5.65 26.75
C TYR A 163 -10.93 4.83 28.01
N LYS A 164 -10.94 5.46 29.19
CA LYS A 164 -11.28 4.80 30.47
C LYS A 164 -12.77 4.46 30.56
N LEU A 165 -13.66 5.37 30.15
CA LEU A 165 -15.10 5.14 30.14
C LEU A 165 -15.47 4.08 29.10
N ALA A 166 -14.90 4.19 27.90
CA ALA A 166 -15.06 3.19 26.84
C ALA A 166 -14.62 1.79 27.30
N LYS A 167 -13.48 1.69 28.02
CA LYS A 167 -12.99 0.41 28.56
C LYS A 167 -13.92 -0.19 29.63
N ASN A 168 -14.50 0.64 30.50
CA ASN A 168 -15.45 0.18 31.50
C ASN A 168 -16.72 -0.39 30.86
N PHE A 169 -17.24 0.28 29.82
CA PHE A 169 -18.39 -0.22 29.05
C PHE A 169 -18.17 -1.62 28.47
N LEU A 170 -16.96 -1.89 27.96
CA LEU A 170 -16.60 -3.21 27.42
C LEU A 170 -16.56 -4.29 28.51
N ALA A 171 -16.12 -3.95 29.72
CA ALA A 171 -15.99 -4.86 30.85
C ALA A 171 -17.34 -5.28 31.44
N ASP A 172 -18.29 -4.36 31.55
CA ASP A 172 -19.58 -4.58 32.22
C ASP A 172 -20.46 -5.64 31.55
N LYS A 173 -20.30 -5.85 30.24
CA LYS A 173 -21.15 -6.75 29.44
C LYS A 173 -20.40 -7.81 28.63
N CYS A 174 -19.08 -7.95 28.85
CA CYS A 174 -18.24 -8.89 28.10
C CYS A 174 -18.38 -8.74 26.56
N TYR A 175 -18.38 -7.51 26.05
CA TYR A 175 -18.39 -7.25 24.60
C TYR A 175 -17.02 -7.54 23.98
N VAL A 176 -16.63 -8.81 23.95
CA VAL A 176 -15.29 -9.26 23.50
C VAL A 176 -15.01 -8.80 22.07
N ASP A 177 -16.01 -8.79 21.18
CA ASP A 177 -15.85 -8.35 19.80
C ASP A 177 -15.54 -6.85 19.68
N LEU A 178 -16.09 -6.01 20.56
CA LEU A 178 -15.83 -4.56 20.55
C LEU A 178 -14.47 -4.20 21.16
N VAL A 179 -13.79 -5.13 21.83
CA VAL A 179 -12.40 -4.96 22.27
C VAL A 179 -11.48 -4.80 21.07
N TYR A 180 -11.74 -5.51 19.96
CA TYR A 180 -11.02 -5.30 18.70
C TYR A 180 -11.18 -3.86 18.23
N PHE A 181 -12.42 -3.38 18.16
CA PHE A 181 -12.74 -2.02 17.73
C PHE A 181 -12.02 -0.98 18.58
N TYR A 182 -12.16 -1.08 19.91
CA TYR A 182 -11.50 -0.18 20.85
C TYR A 182 -9.98 -0.21 20.70
N ASN A 183 -9.37 -1.40 20.67
CA ASN A 183 -7.92 -1.52 20.59
C ASN A 183 -7.38 -0.99 19.27
N GLY A 184 -8.03 -1.30 18.15
CA GLY A 184 -7.58 -0.84 16.84
C GLY A 184 -7.75 0.66 16.67
N TYR A 185 -8.88 1.24 17.08
CA TYR A 185 -9.08 2.68 16.98
C TYR A 185 -8.21 3.49 17.96
N ALA A 186 -8.12 3.05 19.23
CA ALA A 186 -7.40 3.79 20.26
C ALA A 186 -5.89 3.56 20.23
N PHE A 187 -5.42 2.38 19.79
CA PHE A 187 -4.01 1.95 19.92
C PHE A 187 -3.46 1.22 18.69
N GLY A 188 -4.21 1.07 17.59
CA GLY A 188 -3.86 0.20 16.47
C GLY A 188 -2.69 0.69 15.62
N HIS A 189 -2.45 2.00 15.56
CA HIS A 189 -1.38 2.59 14.74
C HIS A 189 0.03 2.24 15.20
N GLU A 190 0.21 1.94 16.48
CA GLU A 190 1.55 1.86 17.10
C GLU A 190 2.11 0.43 17.19
N LYS A 191 1.30 -0.60 16.87
CA LYS A 191 1.58 -1.97 17.35
C LYS A 191 2.11 -2.98 16.33
N ILE A 192 2.15 -2.67 15.04
CA ILE A 192 2.64 -3.60 14.02
C ILE A 192 3.95 -3.08 13.46
N LYS A 193 5.05 -3.76 13.79
CA LYS A 193 6.33 -3.51 13.12
C LYS A 193 6.19 -3.90 11.66
N ILE A 194 6.21 -2.90 10.79
CA ILE A 194 6.20 -3.09 9.34
C ILE A 194 7.66 -3.18 8.88
N PRO A 195 8.05 -4.21 8.14
CA PRO A 195 9.39 -4.26 7.59
C PRO A 195 9.66 -3.08 6.66
N LYS A 196 10.77 -2.38 6.88
CA LYS A 196 11.17 -1.22 6.07
C LYS A 196 12.35 -1.57 5.16
N LEU A 197 12.23 -1.23 3.89
CA LEU A 197 13.27 -1.30 2.86
C LEU A 197 13.83 0.11 2.63
N ALA A 198 15.07 0.34 3.01
CA ALA A 198 15.76 1.60 2.72
C ALA A 198 16.26 1.63 1.28
N ILE A 199 15.78 2.56 0.46
CA ILE A 199 16.21 2.69 -0.93
C ILE A 199 17.38 3.67 -1.02
N VAL A 200 18.57 3.12 -1.24
CA VAL A 200 19.84 3.86 -1.30
C VAL A 200 20.34 3.91 -2.73
N ALA A 201 20.79 5.08 -3.19
CA ALA A 201 21.30 5.25 -4.54
C ALA A 201 22.24 6.46 -4.64
N THR A 202 23.20 6.39 -5.56
CA THR A 202 23.91 7.58 -6.03
C THR A 202 22.99 8.49 -6.86
N MET A 203 23.36 9.77 -6.99
CA MET A 203 22.58 10.73 -7.77
C MET A 203 22.40 10.24 -9.21
N SER A 204 21.22 10.49 -9.77
CA SER A 204 20.87 10.11 -11.15
C SER A 204 20.84 8.61 -11.43
N SER A 205 20.96 7.73 -10.43
CA SER A 205 20.80 6.27 -10.62
C SER A 205 19.35 5.82 -10.79
N GLY A 206 18.40 6.75 -10.66
CA GLY A 206 16.99 6.54 -10.97
C GLY A 206 16.14 6.07 -9.79
N LYS A 207 16.55 6.33 -8.55
CA LYS A 207 15.79 6.01 -7.32
C LYS A 207 14.32 6.48 -7.36
N SER A 208 14.07 7.77 -7.60
CA SER A 208 12.70 8.29 -7.68
C SER A 208 11.92 7.68 -8.86
N THR A 209 12.61 7.34 -9.95
CA THR A 209 11.99 6.64 -11.09
C THR A 209 11.59 5.22 -10.73
N LEU A 210 12.45 4.49 -10.01
CA LEU A 210 12.18 3.15 -9.49
C LEU A 210 10.98 3.17 -8.53
N LEU A 211 11.01 4.06 -7.54
CA LEU A 211 9.92 4.20 -6.58
C LEU A 211 8.58 4.52 -7.25
N ASN A 212 8.58 5.42 -8.24
CA ASN A 212 7.39 5.70 -9.04
C ASN A 212 6.96 4.52 -9.94
N ALA A 213 7.89 3.70 -10.40
CA ALA A 213 7.58 2.49 -11.17
C ALA A 213 6.95 1.40 -10.28
N LEU A 214 7.39 1.28 -9.02
CA LEU A 214 6.82 0.34 -8.04
C LEU A 214 5.44 0.79 -7.55
N VAL A 215 5.29 2.06 -7.18
CA VAL A 215 4.08 2.57 -6.53
C VAL A 215 2.99 3.03 -7.52
N GLU A 216 3.36 3.50 -8.70
CA GLU A 216 2.49 4.19 -9.67
C GLU A 216 1.94 5.54 -9.18
N GLY A 217 1.62 6.45 -10.12
CA GLY A 217 0.96 7.73 -9.83
C GLY A 217 1.87 8.92 -9.51
N ALA A 218 3.17 8.85 -9.84
CA ALA A 218 4.12 9.96 -9.75
C ALA A 218 4.18 10.68 -8.37
N LEU A 219 4.15 9.91 -7.28
CA LEU A 219 4.19 10.44 -5.92
C LEU A 219 5.57 10.99 -5.55
N PHE A 220 6.63 10.30 -5.95
CA PHE A 220 7.99 10.69 -5.62
C PHE A 220 8.44 11.76 -6.61
N PRO A 221 8.92 12.92 -6.14
CA PRO A 221 9.37 13.98 -7.03
C PRO A 221 10.56 13.48 -7.88
N SER A 222 10.45 13.66 -9.21
CA SER A 222 11.48 13.25 -10.17
C SER A 222 12.40 14.39 -10.60
N GLU A 223 12.29 15.57 -9.99
CA GLU A 223 13.10 16.75 -10.34
C GLU A 223 14.48 16.70 -9.67
N ASN A 224 15.53 16.89 -10.47
CA ASN A 224 16.94 16.86 -10.04
C ASN A 224 17.36 18.01 -9.09
N LYS A 225 16.45 18.91 -8.68
CA LYS A 225 16.83 20.20 -8.06
C LYS A 225 16.58 20.36 -6.56
N ALA A 226 15.73 19.59 -5.87
CA ALA A 226 15.42 19.93 -4.46
C ALA A 226 14.69 18.85 -3.63
N CYS A 227 15.18 17.62 -3.50
CA CYS A 227 14.45 16.56 -2.76
C CYS A 227 15.28 15.77 -1.74
N THR A 228 16.00 16.44 -0.83
CA THR A 228 16.90 15.71 0.12
C THR A 228 16.91 16.18 1.57
N SER A 229 15.96 17.00 2.03
CA SER A 229 15.82 17.26 3.47
C SER A 229 14.66 16.50 4.14
N LYS A 230 13.72 15.96 3.36
CA LYS A 230 12.53 15.27 3.88
C LYS A 230 12.71 13.76 3.83
N LEU A 231 12.31 13.09 4.91
CA LEU A 231 12.13 11.64 4.90
C LEU A 231 10.79 11.34 4.21
N PHE A 232 10.77 10.44 3.24
CA PHE A 232 9.55 9.99 2.59
C PHE A 232 9.41 8.48 2.75
N GLU A 233 8.27 8.04 3.24
CA GLU A 233 7.94 6.63 3.49
C GLU A 233 6.67 6.26 2.73
N PHE A 234 6.72 5.19 1.92
CA PHE A 234 5.54 4.61 1.30
C PHE A 234 5.30 3.20 1.84
N ILE A 235 4.28 3.03 2.67
CA ILE A 235 3.81 1.75 3.17
C ILE A 235 2.87 1.14 2.12
N VAL A 236 3.37 0.13 1.42
CA VAL A 236 2.54 -0.71 0.55
C VAL A 236 1.54 -1.43 1.44
N ASN A 237 0.25 -1.25 1.18
CA ASN A 237 -0.81 -2.00 1.84
C ASN A 237 -1.89 -2.39 0.81
N PRO A 238 -1.90 -3.64 0.34
CA PRO A 238 -2.84 -4.11 -0.68
C PRO A 238 -4.31 -4.09 -0.26
N ILE A 239 -4.60 -3.94 1.04
CA ILE A 239 -5.98 -3.86 1.54
C ILE A 239 -6.62 -2.53 1.15
N TYR A 240 -5.85 -1.43 1.14
CA TYR A 240 -6.38 -0.11 0.84
C TYR A 240 -6.51 0.12 -0.66
N THR A 241 -7.57 0.77 -1.11
CA THR A 241 -7.67 1.23 -2.51
C THR A 241 -7.23 2.67 -2.70
N ASN A 242 -7.38 3.48 -1.65
CA ASN A 242 -6.89 4.84 -1.61
C ASN A 242 -5.51 4.90 -0.95
N ARG A 243 -4.96 6.12 -0.92
CA ARG A 243 -3.71 6.43 -0.23
C ARG A 243 -4.03 7.38 0.89
N MET A 244 -3.63 7.01 2.09
CA MET A 244 -3.69 7.86 3.26
C MET A 244 -2.30 8.43 3.51
N ALA A 245 -2.21 9.65 3.98
CA ALA A 245 -0.94 10.28 4.34
C ALA A 245 -0.99 10.88 5.74
N PHE A 246 0.18 10.86 6.37
CA PHE A 246 0.52 11.64 7.54
C PHE A 246 1.76 12.46 7.22
N THR A 247 1.74 13.76 7.52
CA THR A 247 2.93 14.61 7.42
C THR A 247 3.29 15.18 8.78
N GLU A 248 4.59 15.25 9.04
CA GLU A 248 5.16 15.84 10.24
C GLU A 248 5.86 17.15 9.88
N GLY A 249 5.61 18.18 10.69
CA GLY A 249 6.23 19.50 10.54
C GLY A 249 5.77 20.45 11.64
N GLU A 250 5.86 21.76 11.41
CA GLU A 250 5.28 22.76 12.34
C GLU A 250 3.80 22.50 12.66
N LYS A 251 3.07 22.00 11.65
CA LYS A 251 1.70 21.52 11.78
C LYS A 251 1.59 20.17 11.09
N ASN A 252 1.29 19.14 11.87
CA ASN A 252 1.02 17.82 11.33
C ASN A 252 -0.27 17.85 10.50
N GLU A 253 -0.28 17.15 9.38
CA GLU A 253 -1.43 17.02 8.50
C GLU A 253 -1.77 15.55 8.29
N ILE A 254 -3.06 15.23 8.23
CA ILE A 254 -3.57 13.91 7.84
C ILE A 254 -4.43 14.09 6.60
N ARG A 255 -4.29 13.18 5.65
CA ARG A 255 -5.17 13.09 4.47
C ARG A 255 -5.57 11.66 4.25
N CYS A 256 -6.85 11.35 4.29
CA CYS A 256 -7.31 10.02 3.95
C CYS A 256 -7.29 9.74 2.44
N ASN A 257 -7.33 10.77 1.59
CA ASN A 257 -7.32 10.62 0.14
C ASN A 257 -6.26 11.53 -0.50
N VAL A 258 -5.05 11.00 -0.69
CA VAL A 258 -3.94 11.75 -1.31
C VAL A 258 -4.18 11.96 -2.80
N VAL A 259 -4.05 13.19 -3.25
CA VAL A 259 -4.03 13.57 -4.67
C VAL A 259 -2.66 14.15 -5.07
N PRO A 260 -2.31 14.17 -6.37
CA PRO A 260 -1.00 14.69 -6.82
C PRO A 260 -0.69 16.14 -6.38
N SER A 261 -1.71 16.98 -6.21
CA SER A 261 -1.54 18.36 -5.70
C SER A 261 -1.09 18.40 -4.24
N ASP A 262 -1.48 17.42 -3.42
CA ASP A 262 -1.03 17.32 -2.03
C ASP A 262 0.47 17.05 -1.98
N MET A 263 0.94 16.12 -2.83
CA MET A 263 2.36 15.82 -2.96
C MET A 263 3.18 17.04 -3.35
N LYS A 264 2.70 17.82 -4.32
CA LYS A 264 3.36 19.07 -4.71
C LYS A 264 3.44 20.05 -3.53
N LYS A 265 2.32 20.29 -2.85
CA LYS A 265 2.23 21.15 -1.66
C LYS A 265 3.21 20.71 -0.56
N TRP A 266 3.28 19.41 -0.27
CA TRP A 266 4.13 18.92 0.81
C TRP A 266 5.61 18.97 0.45
N ASN A 267 5.97 18.63 -0.78
CA ASN A 267 7.34 18.71 -1.26
C ASN A 267 7.87 20.16 -1.24
N GLU A 268 7.04 21.14 -1.63
CA GLU A 268 7.37 22.57 -1.65
C GLU A 268 7.42 23.22 -0.24
N ASN A 269 6.86 22.58 0.79
CA ASN A 269 6.81 23.12 2.15
C ASN A 269 8.11 22.79 2.93
N PRO A 270 8.96 23.77 3.29
CA PRO A 270 10.21 23.50 4.02
C PRO A 270 9.99 23.10 5.49
N SER A 271 8.83 23.40 6.08
CA SER A 271 8.51 23.05 7.46
C SER A 271 8.14 21.58 7.65
N ILE A 272 7.92 20.83 6.57
CA ILE A 272 7.62 19.39 6.63
C ILE A 272 8.94 18.62 6.64
N SER A 273 9.14 17.77 7.64
CA SER A 273 10.32 16.92 7.78
C SER A 273 10.07 15.48 7.32
N HIS A 274 8.83 15.00 7.44
CA HIS A 274 8.47 13.62 7.15
C HIS A 274 7.10 13.52 6.45
N ILE A 275 7.02 12.65 5.45
CA ILE A 275 5.80 12.30 4.73
C ILE A 275 5.68 10.78 4.72
N GLU A 276 4.70 10.24 5.43
CA GLU A 276 4.31 8.82 5.37
C GLU A 276 3.05 8.70 4.52
N ILE A 277 3.05 7.79 3.56
CA ILE A 277 1.87 7.42 2.77
C ILE A 277 1.64 5.92 2.90
N GLU A 278 0.43 5.50 3.23
CA GLU A 278 0.02 4.09 3.22
C GLU A 278 -1.10 3.88 2.22
N GLY A 279 -0.99 2.85 1.37
CA GLY A 279 -2.03 2.53 0.40
C GLY A 279 -1.63 1.42 -0.57
N ALA A 280 -2.54 1.05 -1.47
CA ALA A 280 -2.18 0.16 -2.55
C ALA A 280 -1.19 0.80 -3.53
N ILE A 281 -0.30 -0.05 -3.98
CA ILE A 281 0.39 0.04 -5.27
C ILE A 281 -0.64 0.08 -6.42
N GLY A 282 -0.26 0.68 -7.54
CA GLY A 282 -1.18 0.76 -8.69
C GLY A 282 -1.50 -0.60 -9.32
N ARG A 283 -2.50 -0.60 -10.21
CA ARG A 283 -3.15 -1.80 -10.76
C ARG A 283 -2.21 -2.73 -11.52
N TYR A 284 -1.11 -2.20 -12.05
CA TYR A 284 -0.17 -2.92 -12.90
C TYR A 284 1.12 -3.26 -12.14
N SER A 285 1.02 -3.39 -10.82
CA SER A 285 2.06 -3.91 -9.94
C SER A 285 1.63 -5.24 -9.33
N CYS A 286 2.54 -6.20 -9.24
CA CYS A 286 2.30 -7.49 -8.56
C CYS A 286 2.76 -7.49 -7.09
N PHE A 287 3.12 -6.31 -6.55
CA PHE A 287 3.64 -6.17 -5.19
C PHE A 287 2.53 -6.31 -4.13
N ASN A 288 2.41 -7.49 -3.52
CA ASN A 288 1.28 -7.84 -2.66
C ASN A 288 1.65 -8.12 -1.19
N LYS A 289 2.67 -7.46 -0.64
CA LYS A 289 3.07 -7.62 0.77
C LYS A 289 3.18 -6.28 1.48
N LYS A 290 2.71 -6.24 2.74
CA LYS A 290 2.80 -5.03 3.57
C LYS A 290 4.25 -4.73 3.94
N ILE A 291 4.84 -3.76 3.26
CA ILE A 291 6.24 -3.35 3.40
C ILE A 291 6.32 -1.84 3.26
N SER A 292 7.23 -1.23 4.01
CA SER A 292 7.55 0.19 3.90
C SER A 292 8.73 0.41 2.97
N LEU A 293 8.58 1.29 1.99
CA LEU A 293 9.63 1.77 1.10
C LEU A 293 10.09 3.15 1.59
N VAL A 294 11.32 3.23 2.07
CA VAL A 294 11.88 4.45 2.64
C VAL A 294 12.81 5.10 1.63
N ASP A 295 12.47 6.30 1.18
CA ASP A 295 13.30 7.09 0.29
C ASP A 295 14.40 7.80 1.08
N THR A 296 15.65 7.37 0.91
CA THR A 296 16.77 7.99 1.65
C THR A 296 17.26 9.24 0.92
N PRO A 297 17.55 10.35 1.61
CA PRO A 297 18.28 11.47 1.02
C PRO A 297 19.59 10.99 0.36
N GLY A 298 19.81 11.35 -0.91
CA GLY A 298 20.99 10.91 -1.65
C GLY A 298 22.26 11.65 -1.22
N PRO A 299 23.44 11.00 -1.27
CA PRO A 299 24.70 11.57 -0.78
C PRO A 299 25.17 12.80 -1.57
N ASN A 300 24.76 12.97 -2.84
CA ASN A 300 25.33 13.96 -3.75
C ASN A 300 24.55 15.29 -3.88
N ASN A 301 23.54 15.53 -3.04
CA ASN A 301 23.15 16.92 -2.74
C ASN A 301 24.11 17.55 -1.70
N ALA A 302 25.33 16.98 -1.58
CA ALA A 302 26.49 17.43 -0.82
C ALA A 302 27.18 18.70 -1.36
N PHE A 303 26.42 19.64 -1.92
CA PHE A 303 26.91 21.02 -1.99
C PHE A 303 26.84 21.71 -0.62
N GLU A 304 26.20 21.09 0.38
CA GLU A 304 26.27 21.49 1.79
C GLU A 304 26.52 20.26 2.69
N GLY A 305 27.52 20.31 3.57
CA GLY A 305 27.92 19.23 4.49
C GLY A 305 26.87 18.82 5.54
N LEU A 306 25.64 19.32 5.43
CA LEU A 306 24.48 18.91 6.23
C LEU A 306 23.87 17.60 5.70
N HIS A 307 23.83 17.41 4.38
CA HIS A 307 23.16 16.25 3.76
C HIS A 307 23.96 14.93 3.90
N GLU A 308 25.29 14.98 3.85
CA GLU A 308 26.16 13.82 4.10
C GLU A 308 25.97 13.28 5.53
N ARG A 309 25.77 14.17 6.51
CA ARG A 309 25.46 13.78 7.90
C ARG A 309 24.13 13.08 8.01
N VAL A 310 23.08 13.61 7.38
CA VAL A 310 21.73 13.01 7.41
C VAL A 310 21.74 11.62 6.77
N THR A 311 22.38 11.44 5.61
CA THR A 311 22.52 10.12 4.97
C THR A 311 23.32 9.17 5.86
N THR A 312 24.41 9.64 6.49
CA THR A 312 25.23 8.82 7.39
C THR A 312 24.47 8.43 8.67
N GLU A 313 23.74 9.35 9.28
CA GLU A 313 22.91 9.10 10.47
C GLU A 313 21.79 8.11 10.15
N PHE A 314 21.12 8.29 9.01
CA PHE A 314 20.14 7.33 8.53
C PHE A 314 20.78 5.94 8.33
N LEU A 315 21.95 5.85 7.69
CA LEU A 315 22.62 4.56 7.47
C LEU A 315 23.13 3.88 8.75
N LYS A 316 23.34 4.63 9.84
CA LYS A 316 23.81 4.10 11.13
C LYS A 316 22.66 3.71 12.05
N ASP A 317 21.74 4.65 12.25
CA ASP A 317 20.73 4.60 13.31
C ASP A 317 19.31 4.48 12.76
N GLY A 318 19.16 4.37 11.43
CA GLY A 318 17.88 4.24 10.77
C GLY A 318 17.17 2.92 11.08
N ASP A 319 15.88 3.03 11.35
CA ASP A 319 14.96 1.91 11.51
C ASP A 319 14.61 1.33 10.14
N TYR A 320 15.35 0.31 9.72
CA TYR A 320 15.03 -0.49 8.55
C TYR A 320 15.62 -1.89 8.62
N THR A 321 14.91 -2.81 7.96
CA THR A 321 15.21 -4.24 7.99
C THR A 321 16.13 -4.68 6.86
N HIS A 322 16.08 -4.00 5.71
CA HIS A 322 16.80 -4.35 4.50
C HIS A 322 17.21 -3.08 3.76
N ILE A 323 18.24 -3.22 2.91
CA ILE A 323 18.68 -2.15 2.01
C ILE A 323 18.44 -2.57 0.56
N VAL A 324 17.89 -1.66 -0.23
CA VAL A 324 17.78 -1.78 -1.68
C VAL A 324 18.73 -0.76 -2.28
N TYR A 325 19.85 -1.24 -2.82
CA TYR A 325 20.89 -0.41 -3.40
C TYR A 325 20.70 -0.30 -4.91
N VAL A 326 20.45 0.90 -5.43
CA VAL A 326 20.21 1.13 -6.87
C VAL A 326 21.51 1.51 -7.58
N LEU A 327 22.04 0.59 -8.37
CA LEU A 327 23.16 0.77 -9.28
C LEU A 327 22.69 1.34 -10.62
N ASN A 328 23.54 2.15 -11.25
CA ASN A 328 23.36 2.64 -12.60
C ASN A 328 24.29 1.88 -13.55
N THR A 329 23.73 1.12 -14.49
CA THR A 329 24.46 0.34 -15.50
C THR A 329 25.53 1.13 -16.24
N ALA A 330 25.19 2.35 -16.68
CA ALA A 330 26.08 3.18 -17.48
C ALA A 330 27.29 3.72 -16.69
N ASN A 331 27.22 3.72 -15.36
CA ASN A 331 28.15 4.41 -14.47
C ASN A 331 28.68 3.50 -13.34
N LEU A 332 28.74 2.19 -13.56
CA LEU A 332 29.24 1.24 -12.56
C LEU A 332 30.68 1.60 -12.13
N GLY A 333 30.92 1.66 -10.82
CA GLY A 333 32.27 1.79 -10.27
C GLY A 333 32.89 3.19 -10.33
N ILE A 334 32.13 4.24 -10.64
CA ILE A 334 32.59 5.64 -10.48
C ILE A 334 32.79 5.96 -8.97
N ASN A 335 33.74 6.84 -8.64
CA ASN A 335 34.16 7.16 -7.26
C ASN A 335 33.00 7.35 -6.27
N ASP A 336 31.94 8.07 -6.65
CA ASP A 336 30.80 8.33 -5.77
C ASP A 336 30.01 7.07 -5.42
N ASP A 337 29.87 6.13 -6.37
CA ASP A 337 29.23 4.83 -6.14
C ASP A 337 30.06 3.95 -5.22
N GLN A 338 31.38 3.90 -5.44
CA GLN A 338 32.28 3.15 -4.56
C GLN A 338 32.27 3.69 -3.13
N ASN A 339 32.23 5.01 -2.96
CA ASN A 339 32.18 5.63 -1.63
C ASN A 339 30.88 5.29 -0.90
N LEU A 340 29.73 5.47 -1.56
CA LEU A 340 28.42 5.13 -0.97
C LEU A 340 28.32 3.63 -0.65
N LEU A 341 28.74 2.76 -1.56
CA LEU A 341 28.75 1.31 -1.33
C LEU A 341 29.59 0.94 -0.10
N ARG A 342 30.79 1.54 0.04
CA ARG A 342 31.65 1.32 1.21
C ARG A 342 30.99 1.79 2.50
N GLU A 343 30.30 2.92 2.51
CA GLU A 343 29.59 3.40 3.69
C GLU A 343 28.43 2.48 4.08
N VAL A 344 27.62 2.08 3.10
CA VAL A 344 26.52 1.12 3.30
C VAL A 344 27.06 -0.17 3.91
N LEU A 345 28.09 -0.77 3.30
CA LEU A 345 28.71 -2.00 3.78
C LEU A 345 29.44 -1.83 5.13
N LYS A 346 29.88 -0.62 5.47
CA LYS A 346 30.51 -0.33 6.76
C LYS A 346 29.48 -0.33 7.90
N TYR A 347 28.33 0.31 7.69
CA TYR A 347 27.34 0.53 8.74
C TYR A 347 26.25 -0.54 8.82
N ASN A 348 26.07 -1.36 7.78
CA ASN A 348 24.95 -2.31 7.66
C ASN A 348 25.41 -3.74 7.33
N GLN A 349 26.41 -4.23 8.05
CA GLN A 349 27.00 -5.56 7.82
C GLN A 349 26.04 -6.71 8.17
N ASP A 350 25.10 -6.46 9.06
CA ASP A 350 24.10 -7.38 9.61
C ASP A 350 22.77 -7.35 8.86
N LYS A 351 22.55 -6.34 7.99
CA LYS A 351 21.31 -6.19 7.24
C LYS A 351 21.44 -6.76 5.82
N PRO A 352 20.45 -7.52 5.32
CA PRO A 352 20.49 -7.99 3.93
C PRO A 352 20.41 -6.83 2.94
N ILE A 353 21.21 -6.92 1.88
CA ILE A 353 21.27 -5.90 0.80
C ILE A 353 20.84 -6.54 -0.52
N ILE A 354 19.94 -5.85 -1.22
CA ILE A 354 19.42 -6.22 -2.54
C ILE A 354 19.92 -5.17 -3.53
N PHE A 355 20.62 -5.59 -4.57
CA PHE A 355 21.18 -4.69 -5.57
C PHE A 355 20.28 -4.63 -6.79
N ILE A 356 19.88 -3.43 -7.18
CA ILE A 356 19.03 -3.16 -8.34
C ILE A 356 19.90 -2.57 -9.43
N LEU A 357 20.11 -3.30 -10.52
CA LEU A 357 20.88 -2.83 -11.66
C LEU A 357 19.94 -2.12 -12.63
N ASN A 358 19.79 -0.80 -12.46
CA ASN A 358 18.83 0.02 -13.19
C ASN A 358 19.44 0.64 -14.47
N LYS A 359 18.56 1.07 -15.38
CA LYS A 359 18.87 1.64 -16.70
C LYS A 359 19.47 0.64 -17.69
N MET A 360 19.04 -0.62 -17.61
CA MET A 360 19.42 -1.62 -18.59
C MET A 360 18.92 -1.29 -20.01
N ASP A 361 17.96 -0.37 -20.16
CA ASP A 361 17.51 0.18 -21.45
C ASP A 361 18.56 1.01 -22.19
N MET A 362 19.67 1.38 -21.53
CA MET A 362 20.77 2.11 -22.17
C MET A 362 21.79 1.20 -22.87
N LEU A 363 21.65 -0.13 -22.74
CA LEU A 363 22.58 -1.07 -23.37
C LEU A 363 22.36 -1.13 -24.88
N ASP A 364 23.45 -1.04 -25.63
CA ASP A 364 23.47 -1.16 -27.08
C ASP A 364 23.78 -2.61 -27.49
N VAL A 365 22.76 -3.46 -27.42
CA VAL A 365 22.87 -4.88 -27.77
C VAL A 365 23.23 -5.06 -29.25
N GLU A 366 22.83 -4.13 -30.12
CA GLU A 366 23.15 -4.16 -31.55
C GLU A 366 24.64 -3.86 -31.82
N ALA A 367 25.24 -2.97 -31.02
CA ALA A 367 26.69 -2.71 -31.04
C ALA A 367 27.52 -3.82 -30.35
N GLY A 368 26.89 -4.90 -29.88
CA GLY A 368 27.56 -6.06 -29.29
C GLY A 368 27.65 -6.05 -27.76
N GLU A 369 26.95 -5.14 -27.08
CA GLU A 369 26.77 -5.24 -25.63
C GLU A 369 25.86 -6.42 -25.28
N SER A 370 25.98 -6.93 -24.05
CA SER A 370 25.21 -8.09 -23.60
C SER A 370 24.62 -7.83 -22.22
N ILE A 371 23.34 -8.11 -22.08
CA ILE A 371 22.60 -8.06 -20.81
C ILE A 371 23.26 -8.99 -19.79
N GLU A 372 23.55 -10.23 -20.18
CA GLU A 372 24.20 -11.23 -19.32
C GLU A 372 25.59 -10.77 -18.89
N LYS A 373 26.42 -10.31 -19.83
CA LYS A 373 27.78 -9.83 -19.52
C LYS A 373 27.74 -8.64 -18.56
N THR A 374 26.84 -7.69 -18.79
CA THR A 374 26.66 -6.52 -17.92
C THR A 374 26.25 -6.93 -16.51
N TYR A 375 25.32 -7.90 -16.41
CA TYR A 375 24.90 -8.47 -15.14
C TYR A 375 26.06 -9.12 -14.37
N TYR A 376 26.86 -9.96 -15.04
CA TYR A 376 28.00 -10.64 -14.39
C TYR A 376 29.11 -9.65 -14.00
N ASN A 377 29.39 -8.65 -14.83
CA ASN A 377 30.32 -7.57 -14.48
C ASN A 377 29.86 -6.82 -13.22
N ALA A 378 28.56 -6.52 -13.09
CA ALA A 378 28.01 -5.88 -11.90
C ALA A 378 28.15 -6.79 -10.66
N LYS A 379 27.93 -8.10 -10.81
CA LYS A 379 28.19 -9.07 -9.73
C LYS A 379 29.66 -9.11 -9.31
N GLU A 380 30.58 -9.16 -10.27
CA GLU A 380 32.02 -9.15 -10.01
C GLU A 380 32.44 -7.89 -9.26
N TYR A 381 32.00 -6.72 -9.72
CA TYR A 381 32.24 -5.44 -9.03
C TYR A 381 31.79 -5.47 -7.56
N LEU A 382 30.61 -6.04 -7.26
CA LEU A 382 30.12 -6.16 -5.89
C LEU A 382 30.97 -7.14 -5.06
N ILE A 383 31.39 -8.26 -5.65
CA ILE A 383 32.27 -9.25 -5.00
C ILE A 383 33.64 -8.64 -4.68
N GLU A 384 34.22 -7.87 -5.62
CA GLU A 384 35.47 -7.13 -5.42
C GLU A 384 35.36 -6.12 -4.26
N ASN A 385 34.17 -5.55 -4.07
CA ASN A 385 33.83 -4.67 -2.93
C ASN A 385 33.39 -5.44 -1.67
N LYS A 386 33.68 -6.75 -1.59
CA LYS A 386 33.46 -7.63 -0.42
C LYS A 386 31.99 -7.96 -0.13
N VAL A 387 31.10 -7.80 -1.09
CA VAL A 387 29.73 -8.33 -1.00
C VAL A 387 29.76 -9.82 -1.27
N LYS A 388 29.35 -10.63 -0.29
CA LYS A 388 29.22 -12.08 -0.45
C LYS A 388 27.89 -12.41 -1.12
N ASP A 389 27.93 -13.24 -2.16
CA ASP A 389 26.74 -13.71 -2.90
C ASP A 389 25.76 -12.57 -3.25
N PRO A 390 26.17 -11.57 -4.05
CA PRO A 390 25.35 -10.41 -4.32
C PRO A 390 24.06 -10.79 -5.05
N LYS A 391 22.92 -10.45 -4.45
CA LYS A 391 21.60 -10.53 -5.09
C LYS A 391 21.40 -9.33 -5.99
N VAL A 392 21.48 -9.53 -7.30
CA VAL A 392 21.36 -8.47 -8.31
C VAL A 392 20.09 -8.70 -9.14
N ILE A 393 19.26 -7.66 -9.29
CA ILE A 393 18.04 -7.69 -10.11
C ILE A 393 18.16 -6.60 -11.20
N PRO A 394 18.31 -6.96 -12.49
CA PRO A 394 18.38 -6.01 -13.58
C PRO A 394 17.00 -5.48 -13.95
N ILE A 395 16.88 -4.16 -14.13
CA ILE A 395 15.62 -3.51 -14.47
C ILE A 395 15.78 -2.31 -15.42
N SER A 396 14.67 -1.93 -16.06
CA SER A 396 14.47 -0.57 -16.57
C SER A 396 13.26 0.07 -15.91
N ALA A 397 13.52 0.86 -14.86
CA ALA A 397 12.47 1.55 -14.12
C ALA A 397 11.69 2.56 -14.98
N TYR A 398 12.35 3.26 -15.90
CA TYR A 398 11.70 4.30 -16.70
C TYR A 398 10.76 3.70 -17.75
N ALA A 399 11.18 2.64 -18.45
CA ALA A 399 10.31 1.91 -19.37
C ALA A 399 9.09 1.34 -18.63
N ALA A 400 9.30 0.69 -17.48
CA ALA A 400 8.22 0.14 -16.67
C ALA A 400 7.22 1.22 -16.24
N LYS A 401 7.72 2.38 -15.78
CA LYS A 401 6.88 3.53 -15.43
C LYS A 401 6.01 3.95 -16.62
N LEU A 402 6.58 4.12 -17.81
CA LEU A 402 5.83 4.55 -19.00
C LEU A 402 4.79 3.50 -19.42
N PHE A 403 5.10 2.21 -19.36
CA PHE A 403 4.12 1.17 -19.66
C PHE A 403 2.93 1.17 -18.70
N LYS A 404 3.19 1.27 -17.39
CA LYS A 404 2.13 1.37 -16.38
C LYS A 404 1.30 2.65 -16.53
N GLU A 405 1.94 3.77 -16.82
CA GLU A 405 1.24 5.04 -17.09
C GLU A 405 0.35 4.97 -18.33
N ALA A 406 0.82 4.33 -19.41
CA ALA A 406 0.03 4.11 -20.61
C ALA A 406 -1.18 3.22 -20.32
N LEU A 407 -0.97 2.11 -19.62
CA LEU A 407 -2.06 1.19 -19.22
C LEU A 407 -3.11 1.87 -18.33
N ASN A 408 -2.69 2.82 -17.48
CA ASN A 408 -3.58 3.66 -16.68
C ASN A 408 -4.24 4.82 -17.47
N GLY A 409 -3.94 4.97 -18.76
CA GLY A 409 -4.55 6.01 -19.62
C GLY A 409 -4.04 7.42 -19.35
N LYS A 410 -2.84 7.57 -18.78
CA LYS A 410 -2.20 8.89 -18.59
C LYS A 410 -2.02 9.57 -19.95
N GLU A 411 -2.17 10.89 -20.00
CA GLU A 411 -1.75 11.71 -21.15
C GLU A 411 -0.23 11.91 -21.16
N PHE A 412 0.40 11.63 -22.30
CA PHE A 412 1.85 11.67 -22.42
C PHE A 412 2.30 13.00 -23.01
N THR A 413 3.37 13.56 -22.46
CA THR A 413 4.11 14.61 -23.15
C THR A 413 4.71 14.08 -24.45
N ARG A 414 5.11 14.98 -25.38
CA ARG A 414 5.77 14.57 -26.62
C ARG A 414 7.03 13.71 -26.38
N LYS A 415 7.79 14.03 -25.34
CA LYS A 415 9.00 13.29 -24.96
C LYS A 415 8.62 11.90 -24.44
N GLU A 416 7.72 11.81 -23.46
CA GLU A 416 7.28 10.52 -22.91
C GLU A 416 6.68 9.63 -23.99
N ALA A 417 5.90 10.18 -24.93
CA ALA A 417 5.31 9.40 -26.03
C ALA A 417 6.37 8.85 -27.00
N ARG A 418 7.45 9.61 -27.24
CA ARG A 418 8.59 9.13 -28.04
C ARG A 418 9.36 8.03 -27.31
N ASP A 419 9.67 8.28 -26.04
CA ASP A 419 10.41 7.33 -25.21
C ASP A 419 9.60 6.03 -25.03
N PHE A 420 8.28 6.11 -24.81
CA PHE A 420 7.37 4.96 -24.76
C PHE A 420 7.45 4.12 -26.03
N ARG A 421 7.40 4.73 -27.22
CA ARG A 421 7.46 3.99 -28.49
C ARG A 421 8.78 3.23 -28.63
N ALA A 422 9.89 3.91 -28.34
CA ALA A 422 11.22 3.32 -28.40
C ALA A 422 11.35 2.14 -27.43
N TYR A 423 10.91 2.30 -26.18
CA TYR A 423 10.97 1.22 -25.20
C TYR A 423 9.98 0.10 -25.48
N PHE A 424 8.79 0.41 -26.03
CA PHE A 424 7.83 -0.60 -26.42
C PHE A 424 8.42 -1.50 -27.51
N GLU A 425 9.00 -0.91 -28.55
CA GLU A 425 9.71 -1.65 -29.60
C GLU A 425 10.83 -2.50 -29.00
N LEU A 426 11.67 -1.91 -28.15
CA LEU A 426 12.79 -2.59 -27.48
C LEU A 426 12.34 -3.81 -26.66
N TYR A 427 11.40 -3.62 -25.74
CA TYR A 427 10.98 -4.66 -24.79
C TYR A 427 9.94 -5.63 -25.36
N THR A 428 9.42 -5.40 -26.57
CA THR A 428 8.66 -6.45 -27.26
C THR A 428 9.56 -7.56 -27.83
N ASP A 429 10.84 -7.28 -28.07
CA ASP A 429 11.82 -8.30 -28.47
C ASP A 429 12.38 -9.02 -27.23
N GLU A 430 12.23 -10.34 -27.19
CA GLU A 430 12.69 -11.21 -26.10
C GLU A 430 14.20 -11.10 -25.84
N LYS A 431 15.01 -10.71 -26.84
CA LYS A 431 16.45 -10.49 -26.67
C LYS A 431 16.79 -9.40 -25.66
N TYR A 432 15.87 -8.46 -25.45
CA TYR A 432 16.04 -7.37 -24.48
C TYR A 432 15.37 -7.67 -23.13
N SER A 433 14.83 -8.88 -22.96
CA SER A 433 14.18 -9.28 -21.71
C SER A 433 15.18 -9.30 -20.56
N LEU A 434 14.89 -8.50 -19.53
CA LEU A 434 15.63 -8.48 -18.26
C LEU A 434 15.16 -9.58 -17.31
N HIS A 435 14.22 -10.41 -17.77
CA HIS A 435 13.64 -11.52 -17.04
C HIS A 435 14.39 -12.85 -17.32
N PHE A 436 15.72 -12.85 -17.34
CA PHE A 436 16.52 -14.00 -17.77
C PHE A 436 17.11 -14.85 -16.62
N LEU A 437 17.04 -14.39 -15.36
CA LEU A 437 17.55 -15.11 -14.17
C LEU A 437 16.53 -15.22 -13.02
N ASN A 438 15.24 -15.05 -13.32
CA ASN A 438 14.20 -15.11 -12.31
C ASN A 438 13.63 -16.52 -12.20
N SER A 439 13.26 -16.93 -10.99
CA SER A 439 12.64 -18.24 -10.73
C SER A 439 11.17 -18.30 -11.14
N ILE A 440 10.49 -17.15 -11.16
CA ILE A 440 9.14 -16.99 -11.68
C ILE A 440 9.21 -16.79 -13.20
N THR A 441 8.28 -17.35 -13.97
CA THR A 441 8.24 -17.15 -15.44
C THR A 441 7.49 -15.89 -15.84
N ALA A 442 7.65 -15.48 -17.11
CA ALA A 442 6.90 -14.35 -17.66
C ALA A 442 5.39 -14.63 -17.68
N GLU A 443 4.98 -15.87 -18.00
CA GLU A 443 3.57 -16.29 -17.99
C GLU A 443 2.99 -16.28 -16.56
N GLU A 444 3.76 -16.71 -15.57
CA GLU A 444 3.35 -16.67 -14.16
C GLU A 444 3.14 -15.22 -13.70
N LEU A 445 4.05 -14.30 -14.04
CA LEU A 445 3.86 -12.88 -13.76
C LEU A 445 2.67 -12.27 -14.50
N LEU A 446 2.46 -12.64 -15.76
CA LEU A 446 1.31 -12.19 -16.54
C LEU A 446 -0.02 -12.67 -15.95
N SER A 447 -0.06 -13.86 -15.35
CA SER A 447 -1.26 -14.41 -14.72
C SER A 447 -1.75 -13.59 -13.52
N VAL A 448 -0.85 -12.83 -12.86
CA VAL A 448 -1.20 -11.92 -11.76
C VAL A 448 -2.06 -10.76 -12.27
N TYR A 449 -1.77 -10.29 -13.49
CA TYR A 449 -2.59 -9.29 -14.16
C TYR A 449 -3.79 -9.99 -14.81
N ARG A 450 -4.92 -10.09 -14.08
CA ARG A 450 -6.23 -10.59 -14.58
C ARG A 450 -6.43 -10.20 -16.05
N GLU A 451 -6.97 -11.08 -16.91
CA GLU A 451 -7.12 -10.86 -18.37
C GLU A 451 -7.36 -9.39 -18.76
N VAL A 452 -6.28 -8.64 -18.95
CA VAL A 452 -6.34 -7.25 -19.37
C VAL A 452 -6.55 -7.29 -20.87
N THR A 453 -7.82 -7.27 -21.26
CA THR A 453 -8.23 -7.15 -22.65
C THR A 453 -8.51 -5.68 -22.95
N GLY A 454 -8.08 -5.22 -24.12
CA GLY A 454 -8.31 -3.83 -24.52
C GLY A 454 -7.18 -3.25 -25.34
N LYS A 455 -7.36 -1.96 -25.64
CA LYS A 455 -6.40 -1.16 -26.37
C LYS A 455 -6.17 0.15 -25.64
N THR A 456 -4.92 0.60 -25.63
CA THR A 456 -4.50 1.87 -25.07
C THR A 456 -4.09 2.80 -26.21
N CYS A 457 -4.45 4.08 -26.14
CA CYS A 457 -4.01 5.09 -27.09
C CYS A 457 -2.85 5.90 -26.48
N VAL A 458 -1.70 5.94 -27.16
CA VAL A 458 -0.59 6.84 -26.82
C VAL A 458 -0.34 7.77 -28.00
N ASN A 459 -0.70 9.04 -27.81
CA ASN A 459 -0.52 10.11 -28.79
C ASN A 459 -1.05 9.74 -30.21
N GLY A 460 -2.29 9.24 -30.26
CA GLY A 460 -3.00 8.87 -31.50
C GLY A 460 -2.69 7.47 -32.04
N SER A 461 -1.65 6.80 -31.52
CA SER A 461 -1.31 5.42 -31.89
C SER A 461 -1.98 4.44 -30.92
N VAL A 462 -2.53 3.36 -31.44
CA VAL A 462 -3.28 2.37 -30.66
C VAL A 462 -2.42 1.13 -30.44
N TYR A 463 -2.29 0.71 -29.18
CA TYR A 463 -1.48 -0.43 -28.74
C TYR A 463 -2.34 -1.46 -28.01
N SER A 464 -2.00 -2.74 -28.11
CA SER A 464 -2.64 -3.79 -27.33
C SER A 464 -2.21 -3.70 -25.87
N SER A 465 -3.16 -3.66 -24.94
CA SER A 465 -2.81 -3.65 -23.50
C SER A 465 -2.07 -4.92 -23.09
N LYS A 466 -2.35 -6.06 -23.75
CA LYS A 466 -1.64 -7.33 -23.53
C LYS A 466 -0.16 -7.25 -23.93
N GLU A 467 0.14 -6.64 -25.08
CA GLU A 467 1.52 -6.47 -25.55
C GLU A 467 2.30 -5.51 -24.65
N ILE A 468 1.66 -4.43 -24.17
CA ILE A 468 2.29 -3.52 -23.21
C ILE A 468 2.61 -4.25 -21.89
N LEU A 469 1.73 -5.14 -21.42
CA LEU A 469 1.99 -5.97 -20.24
C LEU A 469 3.16 -6.94 -20.45
N GLN A 470 3.26 -7.56 -21.63
CA GLN A 470 4.40 -8.41 -21.97
C GLN A 470 5.71 -7.61 -21.96
N ALA A 471 5.73 -6.45 -22.61
CA ALA A 471 6.87 -5.54 -22.58
C ALA A 471 7.20 -5.08 -21.14
N LEU A 472 6.18 -4.84 -20.29
CA LEU A 472 6.37 -4.52 -18.87
C LEU A 472 7.07 -5.64 -18.10
N VAL A 473 6.71 -6.90 -18.33
CA VAL A 473 7.41 -8.05 -17.71
C VAL A 473 8.87 -8.09 -18.12
N HIS A 474 9.17 -7.82 -19.39
CA HIS A 474 10.54 -7.80 -19.92
C HIS A 474 11.40 -6.66 -19.32
N THR A 475 10.81 -5.63 -18.70
CA THR A 475 11.57 -4.58 -17.98
C THR A 475 12.20 -5.04 -16.67
N GLY A 476 11.88 -6.25 -16.18
CA GLY A 476 12.38 -6.79 -14.91
C GLY A 476 11.73 -6.19 -13.65
N VAL A 477 10.96 -5.10 -13.74
CA VAL A 477 10.29 -4.49 -12.58
C VAL A 477 9.25 -5.42 -11.95
N PRO A 478 8.39 -6.15 -12.71
CA PRO A 478 7.48 -7.14 -12.10
C PRO A 478 8.22 -8.27 -11.36
N ALA A 479 9.41 -8.66 -11.81
CA ALA A 479 10.23 -9.63 -11.09
C ALA A 479 10.72 -9.08 -9.74
N LEU A 480 11.11 -7.80 -9.69
CA LEU A 480 11.46 -7.10 -8.46
C LEU A 480 10.28 -7.01 -7.48
N GLU A 481 9.09 -6.66 -7.97
CA GLU A 481 7.85 -6.60 -7.19
C GLU A 481 7.48 -7.96 -6.58
N ASN A 482 7.60 -9.02 -7.39
CA ASN A 482 7.41 -10.38 -6.92
C ASN A 482 8.46 -10.76 -5.87
N TYR A 483 9.73 -10.39 -6.08
CA TYR A 483 10.79 -10.63 -5.10
C TYR A 483 10.48 -9.93 -3.76
N PHE A 484 10.07 -8.66 -3.77
CA PHE A 484 9.67 -7.95 -2.55
C PHE A 484 8.46 -8.59 -1.86
N SER A 485 7.50 -9.09 -2.63
CA SER A 485 6.33 -9.78 -2.07
C SER A 485 6.69 -11.09 -1.35
N ASN A 486 7.81 -11.71 -1.73
CA ASN A 486 8.29 -12.97 -1.16
C ASN A 486 9.47 -12.79 -0.19
N LEU A 487 9.85 -11.56 0.16
CA LEU A 487 10.92 -11.32 1.14
C LEU A 487 10.56 -11.92 2.50
N GLU A 488 11.43 -12.74 3.05
CA GLU A 488 11.32 -13.22 4.41
C GLU A 488 11.91 -12.17 5.36
N PHE A 489 11.16 -11.82 6.39
CA PHE A 489 11.61 -10.94 7.46
C PHE A 489 11.75 -11.81 8.70
N THR A 490 12.98 -12.00 9.17
CA THR A 490 13.23 -12.65 10.46
C THR A 490 12.77 -11.73 11.58
N GLU A 491 11.89 -12.22 12.45
CA GLU A 491 11.35 -11.48 13.61
C GLU A 491 12.40 -11.12 14.67
#